data_AF-A0A3E3E0F3-F1
#
_entry.id   AF-A0A3E3E0F3-F1
#
_cell.length_a   1.000
_cell.length_b   1.000
_cell.length_c   1.000
_cell.angle_alpha   90.00
_cell.angle_beta   90.00
_cell.angle_gamma   90.00
#
_symmetry.space_group_name_H-M   'P 1'
#
loop_
_entity.id
_entity.type
_entity.pdbx_description
1 polymer ?
#
loop_
_entity_poly.entity_id
_entity_poly.type
_entity_poly.pdbx_seq_one_letter_code
_entity_poly.pdbx_strand_id
1 'polypeptide(L)'
;MLTGTLKKVTGYTGFNDSNVSEQSGYYLPFLYDGEQEAKMYVKSSTKQAVIDKAPTVNVAFLGATKTTAQKAILSIVVGDQTTKVNMNGITFE
;
A
#
# COMPACT_ATOMS: atom_id res chain seq x y z
N MET A 1 -7.63 -3.83 -13.88
CA MET A 1 -6.73 -4.84 -13.28
C MET A 1 -5.38 -4.17 -13.06
N LEU A 2 -4.84 -4.22 -11.84
CA LEU A 2 -3.53 -3.62 -11.53
C LEU A 2 -2.43 -4.57 -12.00
N THR A 3 -1.47 -4.08 -12.80
CA THR A 3 -0.33 -4.85 -13.31
C THR A 3 0.96 -4.07 -13.15
N GLY A 4 2.09 -4.78 -13.08
CA GLY A 4 3.42 -4.18 -12.95
C GLY A 4 4.38 -5.07 -12.17
N THR A 5 5.59 -4.55 -11.94
CA THR A 5 6.62 -5.23 -11.14
C THR A 5 6.98 -4.39 -9.93
N LEU A 6 6.88 -4.97 -8.73
CA LEU A 6 7.37 -4.38 -7.49
C LEU A 6 8.66 -5.06 -7.08
N LYS A 7 9.73 -4.27 -6.99
CA LYS A 7 11.02 -4.73 -6.47
C LYS A 7 11.03 -4.66 -4.95
N LYS A 8 11.76 -5.57 -4.32
CA LYS A 8 12.07 -5.42 -2.89
C LYS A 8 12.94 -4.19 -2.67
N VAL A 9 12.53 -3.34 -1.74
CA VAL A 9 13.28 -2.15 -1.30
C VAL A 9 13.85 -2.41 0.08
N THR A 10 15.06 -1.92 0.36
CA THR A 10 15.72 -1.99 1.66
C THR A 10 16.09 -0.59 2.15
N GLY A 11 16.04 -0.37 3.46
CA GLY A 11 16.38 0.92 4.09
C GLY A 11 15.36 2.04 3.83
N TYR A 12 14.13 1.73 3.42
CA TYR A 12 13.12 2.74 3.11
C TYR A 12 12.42 3.24 4.37
N THR A 13 12.80 4.42 4.85
CA THR A 13 12.24 5.03 6.07
C THR A 13 10.96 5.84 5.81
N GLY A 14 10.64 6.16 4.55
CA GLY A 14 9.48 7.00 4.20
C GLY A 14 8.11 6.37 4.48
N PHE A 15 8.05 5.07 4.77
CA PHE A 15 6.82 4.40 5.22
C PHE A 15 6.66 4.40 6.75
N ASN A 16 7.70 4.00 7.48
CA ASN A 16 7.72 3.99 8.94
C ASN A 16 9.17 4.02 9.44
N ASP A 17 9.62 5.18 9.90
CA ASP A 17 10.99 5.40 10.39
C ASP A 17 11.27 4.66 11.71
N SER A 18 10.23 4.43 12.50
CA SER A 18 10.31 3.89 13.85
C SER A 18 10.24 2.36 13.90
N ASN A 19 9.85 1.71 12.79
CA ASN A 19 9.77 0.25 12.70
C ASN A 19 10.70 -0.32 11.63
N VAL A 20 11.88 -0.78 12.07
CA VAL A 20 12.92 -1.35 11.19
C VAL A 20 12.42 -2.52 10.33
N SER A 21 11.46 -3.31 10.83
CA SER A 21 10.90 -4.43 10.05
C SER A 21 10.08 -3.98 8.83
N GLU A 22 9.65 -2.71 8.81
CA GLU A 22 8.88 -2.09 7.74
C GLU A 22 9.73 -1.19 6.85
N GLN A 23 11.06 -1.21 7.02
CA GLN A 23 12.02 -0.50 6.16
C GLN A 23 12.61 -1.41 5.06
N SER A 24 12.27 -2.70 5.07
CA SER A 24 12.71 -3.67 4.07
C SER A 24 11.54 -4.54 3.62
N GLY A 25 11.14 -4.42 2.36
CA GLY A 25 10.04 -5.20 1.81
C GLY A 25 9.50 -4.64 0.50
N TYR A 26 8.24 -4.95 0.22
CA TYR A 26 7.54 -4.56 -1.00
C TYR A 26 6.52 -3.48 -0.69
N TYR A 27 6.51 -2.46 -1.53
CA TYR A 27 5.66 -1.27 -1.38
C TYR A 27 4.93 -1.00 -2.68
N LEU A 28 3.67 -0.61 -2.59
CA LEU A 28 2.87 -0.20 -3.73
C LEU A 28 2.75 1.33 -3.74
N PRO A 29 3.42 2.03 -4.68
CA PRO A 29 3.17 3.43 -4.92
C PRO A 29 1.87 3.61 -5.72
N PHE A 30 1.08 4.62 -5.39
CA PHE A 30 -0.12 4.97 -6.15
C PHE A 30 -0.49 6.46 -6.01
N LEU A 31 -1.26 6.94 -6.97
CA LEU A 31 -1.91 8.26 -6.93
C LEU A 31 -3.39 8.09 -6.62
N TYR A 32 -3.97 9.08 -5.95
CA TYR A 32 -5.40 9.16 -5.70
C TYR A 32 -5.96 10.44 -6.28
N ASP A 33 -6.85 10.31 -7.26
CA ASP A 33 -7.49 11.40 -8.00
C ASP A 33 -8.94 11.67 -7.54
N GLY A 34 -9.40 10.98 -6.48
CA GLY A 34 -10.75 11.18 -5.95
C GLY A 34 -10.90 12.48 -5.17
N GLU A 35 -12.12 13.02 -5.18
CA GLU A 35 -12.44 14.31 -4.53
C GLU A 35 -12.68 14.18 -3.02
N GLN A 36 -13.09 13.00 -2.55
CA GLN A 36 -13.42 12.75 -1.14
C GLN A 36 -12.19 12.38 -0.31
N GLU A 37 -12.27 12.51 1.01
CA GLU A 37 -11.24 11.95 1.89
C GLU A 37 -11.24 10.42 1.75
N ALA A 38 -10.06 9.86 1.55
CA ALA A 38 -9.86 8.42 1.48
C ALA A 38 -8.86 7.97 2.54
N LYS A 39 -9.07 6.78 3.07
CA LYS A 39 -8.17 6.11 4.00
C LYS A 39 -7.76 4.75 3.47
N MET A 40 -6.55 4.32 3.78
CA MET A 40 -6.06 3.00 3.37
C MET A 40 -5.60 2.14 4.55
N TYR A 41 -5.70 0.83 4.36
CA TYR A 41 -5.04 -0.15 5.22
C TYR A 41 -4.78 -1.46 4.46
N VAL A 42 -3.76 -2.20 4.89
CA VAL A 42 -3.47 -3.56 4.37
C VAL A 42 -3.81 -4.65 5.39
N LYS A 43 -3.47 -4.45 6.67
CA LYS A 43 -3.63 -5.48 7.72
C LYS A 43 -4.86 -5.32 8.60
N SER A 44 -5.19 -4.10 9.02
CA SER A 44 -6.27 -3.85 9.99
C SER A 44 -7.03 -2.58 9.67
N SER A 45 -8.36 -2.67 9.67
CA SER A 45 -9.26 -1.52 9.54
C SER A 45 -9.20 -0.56 10.74
N THR A 46 -8.57 -0.97 11.85
CA THR A 46 -8.33 -0.09 13.01
C THR A 46 -7.03 0.73 12.90
N LYS A 47 -6.18 0.44 11.90
CA LYS A 47 -4.90 1.11 11.67
C LYS A 47 -4.87 1.70 10.25
N GLN A 48 -5.79 2.64 10.01
CA GLN A 48 -5.89 3.29 8.70
C GLN A 48 -4.97 4.51 8.63
N ALA A 49 -4.43 4.77 7.44
CA ALA A 49 -3.72 6.00 7.11
C ALA A 49 -4.56 6.84 6.14
N VAL A 50 -4.50 8.17 6.25
CA VAL A 50 -5.11 9.07 5.27
C VAL A 50 -4.33 8.95 3.95
N ILE A 51 -5.06 8.98 2.83
CA ILE A 51 -4.49 9.02 1.48
C ILE A 51 -4.45 10.48 1.05
N ASP A 52 -3.26 10.96 0.73
CA ASP A 52 -3.09 12.31 0.16
C ASP A 52 -3.57 12.34 -1.29
N LYS A 53 -4.17 13.46 -1.68
CA LYS A 53 -4.62 13.66 -3.07
C LYS A 53 -3.44 13.86 -4.01
N ALA A 54 -3.64 13.51 -5.28
CA ALA A 54 -2.71 13.82 -6.35
C ALA A 54 -2.36 15.32 -6.35
N PRO A 55 -1.10 15.70 -6.65
CA PRO A 55 -0.05 14.87 -7.25
C PRO A 55 0.82 14.07 -6.26
N THR A 56 0.49 14.05 -4.97
CA THR A 56 1.28 13.34 -3.96
C THR A 56 1.22 11.82 -4.17
N VAL A 57 2.41 11.18 -4.22
CA VAL A 57 2.51 9.72 -4.30
C VAL A 57 2.32 9.12 -2.91
N ASN A 58 1.30 8.28 -2.77
CA ASN A 58 1.05 7.50 -1.58
C ASN A 58 1.78 6.16 -1.67
N VAL A 59 2.13 5.58 -0.53
CA VAL A 59 2.86 4.31 -0.46
C VAL A 59 2.21 3.38 0.55
N ALA A 60 1.85 2.17 0.10
CA ALA A 60 1.36 1.11 0.96
C ALA A 60 2.41 0.00 1.14
N PHE A 61 2.74 -0.37 2.37
CA PHE A 61 3.58 -1.54 2.64
C PHE A 61 2.77 -2.84 2.52
N LEU A 62 3.20 -3.71 1.61
CA LEU A 62 2.53 -4.99 1.33
C LEU A 62 3.12 -6.14 2.17
N GLY A 63 4.37 -5.99 2.64
CA GLY A 63 5.03 -6.95 3.50
C GLY A 63 6.52 -7.12 3.20
N ALA A 64 7.25 -7.70 4.16
CA ALA A 64 8.70 -7.87 4.08
C ALA A 64 9.15 -8.99 3.12
N THR A 65 8.26 -9.95 2.83
CA THR A 65 8.55 -11.11 1.98
C THR A 65 7.63 -11.11 0.75
N LYS A 66 8.10 -11.73 -0.33
CA LYS A 66 7.32 -11.91 -1.57
C LYS A 66 6.01 -12.64 -1.29
N THR A 67 6.05 -13.73 -0.52
CA THR A 67 4.86 -14.52 -0.16
C THR A 67 3.83 -13.70 0.62
N THR A 68 4.26 -12.82 1.52
CA THR A 68 3.35 -11.92 2.25
C THR A 68 2.76 -10.88 1.29
N ALA A 69 3.60 -10.24 0.48
CA ALA A 69 3.18 -9.17 -0.41
C ALA A 69 2.20 -9.65 -1.50
N GLN A 70 2.39 -10.85 -2.03
CA GLN A 70 1.49 -11.46 -3.02
C GLN A 70 0.08 -11.73 -2.48
N LYS A 71 -0.05 -11.93 -1.17
CA LYS A 71 -1.35 -12.19 -0.51
C LYS A 71 -1.97 -10.91 0.08
N ALA A 72 -1.26 -9.78 0.01
CA ALA A 72 -1.73 -8.52 0.54
C ALA A 72 -2.97 -8.05 -0.22
N ILE A 73 -3.88 -7.40 0.51
CA ILE A 73 -5.04 -6.72 -0.07
C ILE A 73 -4.99 -5.28 0.46
N LEU A 74 -4.84 -4.32 -0.45
CA LEU A 74 -4.97 -2.92 -0.10
C LEU A 74 -6.45 -2.56 -0.06
N SER A 75 -6.94 -2.15 1.10
CA SER A 75 -8.29 -1.64 1.27
C SER A 75 -8.26 -0.12 1.23
N ILE A 76 -9.13 0.48 0.43
CA ILE A 76 -9.32 1.93 0.32
C ILE A 76 -10.76 2.24 0.76
N VAL A 77 -10.91 3.07 1.78
CA VAL A 77 -12.18 3.45 2.38
C VAL A 77 -12.50 4.89 1.98
N VAL A 78 -13.68 5.11 1.44
CA VAL A 78 -14.22 6.43 1.06
C VAL A 78 -15.67 6.49 1.55
N GLY A 79 -15.93 7.32 2.57
CA GLY A 79 -17.20 7.26 3.30
C GLY A 79 -17.47 5.85 3.83
N ASP A 80 -18.65 5.30 3.55
CA ASP A 80 -19.03 3.95 3.95
C ASP A 80 -18.60 2.86 2.95
N GLN A 81 -17.96 3.23 1.84
CA GLN A 81 -17.54 2.30 0.81
C GLN A 81 -16.11 1.84 1.03
N THR A 82 -15.86 0.54 0.84
CA THR A 82 -14.51 -0.03 0.87
C THR A 82 -14.21 -0.74 -0.45
N THR A 83 -13.21 -0.26 -1.16
CA THR A 83 -12.65 -0.89 -2.36
C THR A 83 -11.46 -1.76 -1.98
N LYS A 84 -11.38 -2.97 -2.52
CA LYS A 84 -10.26 -3.90 -2.29
C LYS A 84 -9.42 -4.06 -3.56
N VAL A 85 -8.14 -3.77 -3.46
CA VAL A 85 -7.16 -3.96 -4.52
C VAL A 85 -6.35 -5.21 -4.21
N ASN A 86 -6.49 -6.24 -5.06
CA ASN A 86 -5.76 -7.50 -4.97
C ASN A 86 -4.44 -7.42 -5.77
N MET A 87 -3.40 -8.11 -5.30
CA MET A 87 -2.07 -8.10 -5.93
C MET A 87 -1.87 -9.15 -7.03
N ASN A 88 -2.95 -9.82 -7.50
CA ASN A 88 -2.86 -10.97 -8.41
C ASN A 88 -2.20 -10.66 -9.77
N GLY A 89 -2.24 -9.40 -10.23
CA GLY A 89 -1.61 -8.97 -11.48
C GLY A 89 -0.20 -8.39 -11.33
N ILE A 90 0.32 -8.33 -10.10
CA ILE A 90 1.64 -7.78 -9.79
C ILE A 90 2.69 -8.88 -9.74
N THR A 91 3.80 -8.65 -10.43
CA THR A 91 5.04 -9.42 -10.29
C THR A 91 5.86 -8.86 -9.13
N PHE A 92 6.43 -9.74 -8.31
CA PHE A 92 7.30 -9.36 -7.18
C PHE A 92 8.71 -9.92 -7.41
N GLU A 93 9.71 -9.05 -7.41
CA GLU A 93 11.13 -9.36 -7.69
C GLU A 93 12.05 -9.04 -6.51
#